data_AF-A0A6L3A443-F1
#
_entry.id   AF-A0A6L3A443-F1
#
_cell.length_a   1.000
_cell.length_b   1.000
_cell.length_c   1.000
_cell.angle_alpha   90.00
_cell.angle_beta   90.00
_cell.angle_gamma   90.00
#
_symmetry.space_group_name_H-M   'P 1'
#
loop_
_entity.id
_entity.type
_entity.pdbx_description
1 polymer ?
#
loop_
_entity_poly.entity_id
_entity_poly.type
_entity_poly.pdbx_seq_one_letter_code
_entity_poly.pdbx_strand_id
1 'polypeptide(L)'
;MMRTVRDKGYGVRRGHVILHVVLTLALGLALGAGLSGGCSPQTHQGNDLSRMDKARIRINDATFEVWIARTQEQREKGLMFVTAEQLADTPDGAHRGMLFVFDEQEPRSFWMRNTITALDIAYINSDRRIVRTLTMKPLDESSYPSGRPAKYALEVRSLLLKQLKIGEGDTVVFSDEVLRPQP
;
A
#
# COMPACT_ATOMS: atom_id res chain seq x y z
N MET A 1 -51.12 -20.59 37.96
CA MET A 1 -51.79 -19.34 38.40
C MET A 1 -51.46 -18.27 37.37
N MET A 2 -52.22 -18.19 36.27
CA MET A 2 -53.32 -17.22 36.10
C MET A 2 -52.87 -15.76 36.27
N ARG A 3 -52.58 -15.06 35.16
CA ARG A 3 -53.54 -14.13 34.51
C ARG A 3 -52.85 -13.27 33.43
N THR A 4 -53.26 -13.52 32.19
CA THR A 4 -53.51 -12.51 31.13
C THR A 4 -54.24 -11.28 31.69
N VAL A 5 -54.05 -10.09 31.08
CA VAL A 5 -54.96 -8.91 30.97
C VAL A 5 -54.09 -7.67 30.68
N ARG A 6 -54.36 -6.71 29.79
CA ARG A 6 -55.41 -6.46 28.79
C ARG A 6 -54.90 -5.38 27.83
N ASP A 7 -55.43 -5.46 26.62
CA ASP A 7 -55.49 -4.43 25.59
C ASP A 7 -56.50 -3.31 25.95
N LYS A 8 -56.31 -2.11 25.37
CA LYS A 8 -57.24 -0.96 25.23
C LYS A 8 -56.42 0.22 24.69
N GLY A 9 -56.78 0.96 23.65
CA GLY A 9 -58.01 1.05 22.88
C GLY A 9 -58.09 2.46 22.27
N TYR A 10 -58.35 2.49 20.97
CA TYR A 10 -58.68 3.61 20.07
C TYR A 10 -59.49 4.80 20.64
N GLY A 11 -59.32 5.98 20.05
CA GLY A 11 -60.26 7.11 20.24
C GLY A 11 -59.95 8.41 19.50
N VAL A 12 -60.17 8.42 18.19
CA VAL A 12 -60.50 9.55 17.26
C VAL A 12 -61.00 10.85 17.92
N ARG A 13 -60.53 12.02 17.46
CA ARG A 13 -61.40 13.19 17.14
C ARG A 13 -60.85 14.03 15.96
N ARG A 14 -61.71 14.19 14.96
CA ARG A 14 -61.64 15.13 13.82
C ARG A 14 -62.12 16.53 14.23
N GLY A 15 -61.63 17.56 13.53
CA GLY A 15 -62.18 18.93 13.46
C GLY A 15 -61.06 19.92 13.08
N HIS A 16 -60.76 20.20 11.81
CA HIS A 16 -61.40 21.10 10.83
C HIS A 16 -61.51 22.59 11.22
N VAL A 17 -60.89 23.41 10.37
CA VAL A 17 -61.09 24.84 10.04
C VAL A 17 -60.48 25.87 11.00
N ILE A 18 -59.47 26.63 10.53
CA ILE A 18 -59.62 28.04 10.11
C ILE A 18 -58.31 28.53 9.46
N LEU A 19 -58.52 29.00 8.24
CA LEU A 19 -57.63 29.75 7.37
C LEU A 19 -57.20 31.07 8.03
N HIS A 20 -55.91 31.25 8.28
CA HIS A 20 -55.29 32.57 8.38
C HIS A 20 -54.04 32.60 7.51
N VAL A 21 -54.22 33.16 6.32
CA VAL A 21 -53.16 33.68 5.47
C VAL A 21 -52.46 34.80 6.26
N VAL A 22 -51.22 34.57 6.67
CA VAL A 22 -50.32 35.63 7.12
C VAL A 22 -49.11 35.60 6.20
N LEU A 23 -49.20 36.43 5.16
CA LEU A 23 -48.13 36.73 4.23
C LEU A 23 -47.13 37.67 4.93
N THR A 24 -46.06 37.13 5.50
CA THR A 24 -44.89 37.91 5.89
C THR A 24 -43.80 37.72 4.85
N LEU A 25 -43.69 38.69 3.94
CA LEU A 25 -42.56 38.87 3.04
C LEU A 25 -41.37 39.37 3.87
N ALA A 26 -40.46 38.47 4.24
CA ALA A 26 -39.14 38.83 4.73
C ALA A 26 -38.12 38.48 3.64
N LEU A 27 -37.80 39.47 2.81
CA LEU A 27 -36.72 39.43 1.84
C LEU A 27 -35.40 39.53 2.61
N GLY A 28 -34.90 38.38 3.08
CA GLY A 28 -33.55 38.23 3.64
C GLY A 28 -32.58 37.81 2.55
N LEU A 29 -31.82 38.77 2.01
CA LEU A 29 -30.71 38.54 1.11
C LEU A 29 -29.55 37.91 1.90
N ALA A 30 -29.39 36.59 1.83
CA ALA A 30 -28.20 35.92 2.34
C ALA A 30 -27.44 35.30 1.15
N LEU A 31 -26.37 35.97 0.71
CA LEU A 31 -25.33 35.37 -0.11
C LEU A 31 -24.66 34.25 0.71
N GLY A 32 -25.17 33.04 0.58
CA GLY A 32 -24.51 31.82 1.04
C GLY A 32 -23.83 31.14 -0.13
N ALA A 33 -22.58 31.52 -0.42
CA ALA A 33 -21.69 30.73 -1.27
C ALA A 33 -21.34 29.43 -0.52
N GLY A 34 -22.24 28.45 -0.59
CA GLY A 34 -22.01 27.10 -0.10
C GLY A 34 -21.11 26.34 -1.07
N LEU A 35 -19.81 26.64 -1.06
CA LEU A 35 -18.81 25.71 -1.56
C LEU A 35 -18.79 24.56 -0.56
N SER A 36 -19.62 23.54 -0.82
CA SER A 36 -19.49 22.22 -0.21
C SER A 36 -18.21 21.58 -0.76
N GLY A 37 -17.06 22.14 -0.36
CA GLY A 37 -15.78 21.44 -0.38
C GLY A 37 -15.89 20.32 0.62
N GLY A 38 -16.51 19.21 0.20
CA GLY A 38 -16.41 17.96 0.91
C GLY A 38 -14.94 17.59 0.93
N CYS A 39 -14.24 17.94 2.01
CA CYS A 39 -13.04 17.24 2.41
C CYS A 39 -13.45 15.78 2.58
N SER A 40 -13.27 14.97 1.54
CA SER A 40 -13.19 13.53 1.71
C SER A 40 -12.11 13.29 2.75
N PRO A 41 -12.41 12.62 3.88
CA PRO A 41 -11.37 12.22 4.80
C PRO A 41 -10.41 11.33 4.02
N GLN A 42 -9.21 11.85 3.76
CA GLN A 42 -8.08 11.05 3.31
C GLN A 42 -7.74 10.16 4.49
N THR A 43 -8.43 9.02 4.61
CA THR A 43 -7.94 7.93 5.43
C THR A 43 -6.52 7.67 4.95
N HIS A 44 -5.56 7.61 5.88
CA HIS A 44 -4.18 7.23 5.59
C HIS A 44 -4.22 5.81 5.02
N GLN A 45 -4.44 5.70 3.71
CA GLN A 45 -4.54 4.46 2.99
C GLN A 45 -3.10 4.01 2.77
N GLY A 46 -2.64 3.05 3.58
CA GLY A 46 -1.38 2.37 3.35
C GLY A 46 -1.30 1.82 1.91
N ASN A 47 -0.11 1.45 1.45
CA ASN A 47 0.05 0.95 0.09
C ASN A 47 -0.87 -0.27 -0.17
N ASP A 48 -1.83 -0.14 -1.09
CA ASP A 48 -2.75 -1.22 -1.48
C ASP A 48 -2.04 -2.21 -2.41
N LEU A 49 -1.27 -3.11 -1.79
CA LEU A 49 -0.52 -4.16 -2.47
C LEU A 49 -1.40 -5.16 -3.25
N SER A 50 -2.72 -5.19 -3.01
CA SER A 50 -3.62 -6.16 -3.65
C SER A 50 -3.80 -5.94 -5.15
N ARG A 51 -3.51 -4.72 -5.62
CA ARG A 51 -3.65 -4.30 -7.01
C ARG A 51 -2.35 -4.35 -7.81
N MET A 52 -1.23 -4.68 -7.15
CA MET A 52 0.06 -4.74 -7.81
C MET A 52 0.29 -6.09 -8.47
N ASP A 53 0.94 -6.07 -9.63
CA ASP A 53 1.43 -7.28 -10.27
C ASP A 53 2.39 -8.03 -9.36
N LYS A 54 2.37 -9.36 -9.46
CA LYS A 54 3.30 -10.24 -8.74
C LYS A 54 4.12 -11.07 -9.71
N ALA A 55 5.31 -11.45 -9.27
CA ALA A 55 6.16 -12.41 -9.95
C ALA A 55 6.81 -13.37 -8.96
N ARG A 56 7.36 -14.47 -9.49
CA ARG A 56 8.31 -15.29 -8.74
C ARG A 56 9.72 -15.04 -9.22
N ILE A 57 10.63 -14.93 -8.26
CA ILE A 57 12.06 -14.91 -8.51
C ILE A 57 12.75 -15.94 -7.63
N ARG A 58 13.93 -16.39 -8.06
CA ARG A 58 14.75 -17.34 -7.30
C ARG A 58 16.17 -16.83 -7.18
N ILE A 59 16.73 -16.96 -5.98
CA ILE A 59 18.14 -16.65 -5.68
C ILE A 59 18.67 -17.83 -4.89
N ASN A 60 19.71 -18.49 -5.41
CA ASN A 60 20.16 -19.78 -4.90
C ASN A 60 18.97 -20.76 -4.78
N ASP A 61 18.76 -21.40 -3.62
CA ASP A 61 17.62 -22.31 -3.41
C ASP A 61 16.36 -21.61 -2.87
N ALA A 62 16.40 -20.29 -2.63
CA ALA A 62 15.29 -19.53 -2.07
C ALA A 62 14.35 -18.99 -3.16
N THR A 63 13.05 -19.15 -2.94
CA THR A 63 11.99 -18.61 -3.80
C THR A 63 11.34 -17.40 -3.15
N PHE A 64 11.09 -16.37 -3.95
CA PHE A 64 10.42 -15.15 -3.51
C PHE A 64 9.18 -14.91 -4.35
N GLU A 65 8.07 -14.56 -3.71
CA GLU A 65 6.90 -13.96 -4.35
C GLU A 65 6.98 -12.45 -4.15
N VAL A 66 7.15 -11.70 -5.23
CA VAL A 66 7.42 -10.26 -5.16
C VAL A 66 6.32 -9.44 -5.80
N TRP A 67 5.90 -8.35 -5.17
CA TRP A 67 5.17 -7.29 -5.85
C TRP A 67 6.11 -6.53 -6.77
N ILE A 68 5.65 -6.16 -7.96
CA ILE A 68 6.49 -5.48 -8.95
C ILE A 68 6.19 -3.98 -8.94
N ALA A 69 7.22 -3.17 -8.67
CA ALA A 69 7.15 -1.71 -8.75
C ALA A 69 7.84 -1.21 -10.04
N ARG A 70 7.02 -0.86 -11.03
CA ARG A 70 7.42 -0.48 -12.40
C ARG A 70 7.16 0.99 -12.73
N THR A 71 6.09 1.57 -12.21
CA THR A 71 5.78 2.98 -12.42
C THR A 71 6.51 3.84 -11.40
N GLN A 72 6.70 5.13 -11.70
CA GLN A 72 7.27 6.07 -10.74
C GLN A 72 6.46 6.08 -9.44
N GLU A 73 5.13 6.13 -9.51
CA GLU A 73 4.25 6.10 -8.34
C GLU A 73 4.44 4.83 -7.49
N GLN A 74 4.52 3.66 -8.11
CA GLN A 74 4.75 2.40 -7.39
C GLN A 74 6.11 2.40 -6.69
N ARG A 75 7.16 2.89 -7.36
CA ARG A 75 8.51 2.95 -6.81
C ARG A 75 8.64 3.97 -5.68
N GLU A 76 7.98 5.13 -5.79
CA GLU A 76 7.95 6.15 -4.74
C GLU A 76 7.20 5.67 -3.49
N LYS A 77 6.10 4.92 -3.68
CA LYS A 77 5.36 4.33 -2.56
C LYS A 77 6.09 3.15 -1.91
N GLY A 78 6.77 2.31 -2.68
CA GLY A 78 7.52 1.17 -2.17
C GLY A 78 6.74 0.35 -1.14
N LEU A 79 7.37 0.01 -0.02
CA LEU A 79 6.74 -0.69 1.10
C LEU A 79 6.26 0.24 2.24
N MET A 80 5.94 1.51 1.94
CA MET A 80 5.39 2.45 2.94
C MET A 80 4.13 1.88 3.60
N PHE A 81 4.09 1.96 4.93
CA PHE A 81 3.01 1.48 5.80
C PHE A 81 2.68 -0.02 5.68
N VAL A 82 3.49 -0.82 4.98
CA VAL A 82 3.31 -2.27 4.90
C VAL A 82 3.81 -2.92 6.19
N THR A 83 2.97 -3.75 6.81
CA THR A 83 3.29 -4.41 8.10
C THR A 83 4.12 -5.68 7.91
N ALA A 84 4.76 -6.14 8.99
CA ALA A 84 5.53 -7.37 8.99
C ALA A 84 4.65 -8.61 8.67
N GLU A 85 3.38 -8.60 9.09
CA GLU A 85 2.43 -9.67 8.80
C GLU A 85 2.09 -9.73 7.30
N GLN A 86 1.99 -8.58 6.64
CA GLN A 86 1.79 -8.53 5.18
C GLN A 86 3.01 -9.08 4.43
N LEU A 87 4.22 -8.86 4.97
CA LEU A 87 5.49 -9.39 4.46
C LEU A 87 5.86 -10.80 4.95
N ALA A 88 4.96 -11.46 5.69
CA ALA A 88 5.16 -12.85 6.08
C ALA A 88 5.22 -13.77 4.85
N ASP A 89 5.90 -14.90 5.00
CA ASP A 89 6.06 -15.90 3.94
C ASP A 89 4.69 -16.39 3.44
N THR A 90 4.63 -16.76 2.16
CA THR A 90 3.43 -17.36 1.57
C THR A 90 3.18 -18.75 2.17
N PRO A 91 1.94 -19.29 2.09
CA PRO A 91 1.64 -20.63 2.59
C PRO A 91 2.46 -21.76 1.97
N ASP A 92 2.97 -21.56 0.75
CA ASP A 92 3.85 -22.50 0.06
C ASP A 92 5.35 -22.24 0.31
N GLY A 93 5.68 -21.36 1.26
CA GLY A 93 7.04 -21.14 1.76
C GLY A 93 7.88 -20.15 0.96
N ALA A 94 7.30 -19.39 0.02
CA ALA A 94 8.03 -18.33 -0.68
C ALA A 94 8.14 -17.08 0.19
N HIS A 95 9.30 -16.43 0.15
CA HIS A 95 9.50 -15.17 0.86
C HIS A 95 8.83 -14.02 0.14
N ARG A 96 8.16 -13.14 0.89
CA ARG A 96 7.55 -11.94 0.30
C ARG A 96 8.53 -10.77 0.25
N GLY A 97 8.37 -9.96 -0.79
CA GLY A 97 9.15 -8.74 -0.99
C GLY A 97 8.60 -7.89 -2.11
N MET A 98 9.31 -6.81 -2.43
CA MET A 98 9.02 -5.95 -3.57
C MET A 98 10.22 -5.89 -4.50
N LEU A 99 9.98 -6.10 -5.80
CA LEU A 99 10.98 -5.95 -6.86
C LEU A 99 10.73 -4.65 -7.61
N PHE A 100 11.64 -3.71 -7.44
CA PHE A 100 11.69 -2.46 -8.19
C PHE A 100 12.36 -2.71 -9.52
N VAL A 101 11.70 -2.31 -10.61
CA VAL A 101 12.20 -2.42 -11.98
C VAL A 101 12.41 -1.01 -12.53
N PHE A 102 13.63 -0.74 -12.98
CA PHE A 102 14.01 0.54 -13.58
C PHE A 102 14.25 0.35 -15.09
N ASP A 103 13.98 1.40 -15.87
CA ASP A 103 14.17 1.37 -17.32
C ASP A 103 15.67 1.29 -17.66
N GLU A 104 16.46 2.10 -16.94
CA GLU A 104 17.90 2.24 -17.12
C GLU A 104 18.68 1.58 -15.97
N GLN A 105 19.93 1.20 -16.25
CA GLN A 105 20.88 0.75 -15.24
C GLN A 105 21.74 1.93 -14.80
N GLU A 106 21.51 2.44 -13.60
CA GLU A 106 22.22 3.60 -13.05
C GLU A 106 22.43 3.41 -11.55
N PRO A 107 23.32 4.19 -10.90
CA PRO A 107 23.36 4.23 -9.44
C PRO A 107 21.97 4.57 -8.88
N ARG A 108 21.50 3.79 -7.91
CA ARG A 108 20.19 3.96 -7.25
C ARG A 108 20.40 4.26 -5.77
N SER A 109 19.41 4.88 -5.14
CA SER A 109 19.39 5.01 -3.69
C SER A 109 17.96 4.98 -3.19
N PHE A 110 17.79 4.32 -2.04
CA PHE A 110 16.53 4.20 -1.33
C PHE A 110 16.62 4.88 0.03
N TRP A 111 15.46 5.04 0.66
CA TRP A 111 15.24 5.56 2.00
C TRP A 111 14.05 4.82 2.61
N MET A 112 13.85 4.95 3.92
CA MET A 112 12.80 4.23 4.65
C MET A 112 11.69 5.17 5.15
N ARG A 113 11.49 6.30 4.46
CA ARG A 113 10.41 7.25 4.77
C ARG A 113 9.07 6.53 4.78
N ASN A 114 8.32 6.64 5.89
CA ASN A 114 7.04 5.96 6.09
C ASN A 114 7.06 4.42 6.00
N THR A 115 8.24 3.80 5.94
CA THR A 115 8.40 2.33 5.96
C THR A 115 8.54 1.87 7.41
N ILE A 116 7.46 1.32 7.96
CA ILE A 116 7.35 0.93 9.37
C ILE A 116 7.99 -0.43 9.69
N THR A 117 8.22 -1.25 8.67
CA THR A 117 8.84 -2.58 8.81
C THR A 117 10.32 -2.49 8.44
N ALA A 118 11.19 -3.15 9.20
CA ALA A 118 12.62 -3.19 8.88
C ALA A 118 12.86 -4.07 7.65
N LEU A 119 13.71 -3.63 6.73
CA LEU A 119 13.93 -4.30 5.44
C LEU A 119 15.41 -4.58 5.19
N ASP A 120 15.68 -5.59 4.38
CA ASP A 120 16.93 -5.69 3.61
C ASP A 120 16.64 -5.28 2.17
N ILE A 121 17.63 -4.68 1.51
CA ILE A 121 17.61 -4.39 0.07
C ILE A 121 18.78 -5.09 -0.63
N ALA A 122 18.50 -5.70 -1.78
CA ALA A 122 19.50 -6.19 -2.73
C ALA A 122 19.40 -5.41 -4.04
N TYR A 123 20.46 -4.69 -4.39
CA TYR A 123 20.58 -4.02 -5.69
C TYR A 123 21.09 -5.00 -6.73
N ILE A 124 20.49 -5.01 -7.92
CA ILE A 124 20.72 -6.01 -8.96
C ILE A 124 20.97 -5.31 -10.30
N ASN A 125 22.00 -5.72 -11.03
CA ASN A 125 22.33 -5.19 -12.35
C ASN A 125 21.49 -5.82 -13.48
N SER A 126 21.67 -5.38 -14.72
CA SER A 126 20.99 -5.86 -15.93
C SER A 126 21.29 -7.33 -16.24
N ASP A 127 22.45 -7.81 -15.82
CA ASP A 127 22.86 -9.22 -15.93
C ASP A 127 22.24 -10.09 -14.82
N ARG A 128 21.36 -9.50 -14.01
CA ARG A 128 20.66 -10.12 -12.87
C ARG A 128 21.61 -10.61 -11.78
N ARG A 129 22.75 -9.93 -11.60
CA ARG A 129 23.70 -10.17 -10.52
C ARG A 129 23.48 -9.16 -9.40
N ILE A 130 23.46 -9.62 -8.15
CA ILE A 130 23.42 -8.73 -6.99
C ILE A 130 24.74 -7.95 -6.93
N VAL A 131 24.66 -6.63 -6.89
CA VAL A 131 25.82 -5.73 -6.84
C VAL A 131 26.05 -5.12 -5.47
N ARG A 132 25.04 -5.12 -4.60
CA ARG A 132 25.13 -4.67 -3.20
C ARG A 132 23.94 -5.15 -2.39
N THR A 133 24.15 -5.47 -1.12
CA THR A 133 23.07 -5.67 -0.14
C THR A 133 23.23 -4.71 1.05
N LEU A 134 22.12 -4.29 1.64
CA LEU A 134 22.08 -3.43 2.83
C LEU A 134 20.91 -3.84 3.73
N THR A 135 21.07 -3.74 5.04
CA THR A 135 19.95 -3.76 6.00
C THR A 135 19.56 -2.32 6.33
N MET A 136 18.27 -2.02 6.25
CA MET A 136 17.70 -0.67 6.36
C MET A 136 16.79 -0.55 7.57
N LYS A 137 16.91 0.56 8.30
CA LYS A 137 16.16 0.80 9.53
C LYS A 137 14.79 1.41 9.23
N PRO A 138 13.72 1.02 9.94
CA PRO A 138 12.40 1.64 9.78
C PRO A 138 12.47 3.15 9.97
N LEU A 139 11.69 3.89 9.18
CA LEU A 139 11.51 5.35 9.28
C LEU A 139 12.80 6.18 9.09
N ASP A 140 13.89 5.56 8.65
CA ASP A 140 15.17 6.22 8.41
C ASP A 140 15.17 6.90 7.03
N GLU A 141 15.09 8.23 7.02
CA GLU A 141 15.13 9.02 5.78
C GLU A 141 16.56 9.24 5.24
N SER A 142 17.59 8.63 5.85
CA SER A 142 18.93 8.64 5.26
C SER A 142 19.01 7.84 3.95
N SER A 143 20.01 8.18 3.14
CA SER A 143 20.24 7.55 1.85
C SER A 143 20.95 6.21 2.00
N TYR A 144 20.38 5.16 1.39
CA TYR A 144 20.96 3.83 1.24
C TYR A 144 21.38 3.63 -0.22
N PRO A 145 22.62 3.99 -0.63
CA PRO A 145 23.02 3.96 -2.03
C PRO A 145 23.43 2.57 -2.51
N SER A 146 23.15 2.26 -3.77
CA SER A 146 23.56 1.00 -4.43
C SER A 146 25.07 0.87 -4.60
N GLY A 147 25.81 1.99 -4.59
CA GLY A 147 27.27 2.03 -4.78
C GLY A 147 27.75 1.66 -6.19
N ARG A 148 26.96 0.89 -6.94
CA ARG A 148 27.19 0.49 -8.34
C ARG A 148 25.88 0.60 -9.13
N PRO A 149 25.93 0.72 -10.47
CA PRO A 149 24.72 0.77 -11.28
C PRO A 149 23.82 -0.45 -11.07
N ALA A 150 22.51 -0.20 -10.92
CA ALA A 150 21.49 -1.22 -10.71
C ALA A 150 20.27 -0.96 -11.60
N LYS A 151 19.75 -2.03 -12.20
CA LYS A 151 18.52 -2.02 -12.99
C LYS A 151 17.31 -2.53 -12.20
N TYR A 152 17.56 -3.28 -11.12
CA TYR A 152 16.52 -3.75 -10.21
C TYR A 152 16.95 -3.57 -8.76
N ALA A 153 15.98 -3.55 -7.86
CA ALA A 153 16.22 -3.67 -6.43
C ALA A 153 15.15 -4.59 -5.81
N LEU A 154 15.57 -5.50 -4.93
CA LEU A 154 14.68 -6.37 -4.17
C LEU A 154 14.67 -5.93 -2.71
N GLU A 155 13.51 -5.51 -2.21
CA GLU A 155 13.28 -5.30 -0.78
C GLU A 155 12.58 -6.51 -0.17
N VAL A 156 13.07 -6.99 0.97
CA VAL A 156 12.49 -8.09 1.76
C VAL A 156 12.58 -7.76 3.24
N ARG A 157 11.92 -8.53 4.12
CA ARG A 157 12.07 -8.35 5.58
C ARG A 157 13.54 -8.39 6.01
N SER A 158 13.88 -7.58 7.01
CA SER A 158 15.26 -7.47 7.50
C SER A 158 15.87 -8.79 7.96
N LEU A 159 17.19 -8.91 7.80
CA LEU A 159 18.04 -10.05 8.14
C LEU A 159 17.79 -11.30 7.29
N LEU A 160 16.81 -11.32 6.40
CA LEU A 160 16.49 -12.47 5.56
C LEU A 160 17.63 -12.80 4.59
N LEU A 161 18.23 -11.79 3.95
CA LEU A 161 19.31 -12.05 2.99
C LEU A 161 20.51 -12.71 3.69
N LYS A 162 20.83 -12.24 4.90
CA LYS A 162 21.88 -12.83 5.74
C LYS A 162 21.55 -14.27 6.15
N GLN A 163 20.30 -14.54 6.57
CA GLN A 163 19.85 -15.88 6.95
C GLN A 163 19.98 -16.88 5.81
N LEU A 164 19.65 -16.45 4.59
CA LEU A 164 19.73 -17.25 3.37
C LEU A 164 21.12 -17.27 2.73
N LYS A 165 22.09 -16.55 3.30
CA LYS A 165 23.44 -16.36 2.74
C LYS A 165 23.42 -15.80 1.32
N ILE A 166 22.46 -14.93 1.03
CA ILE A 166 22.34 -14.23 -0.25
C ILE A 166 23.14 -12.92 -0.18
N GLY A 167 23.97 -12.67 -1.19
CA GLY A 167 24.86 -11.52 -1.21
C GLY A 167 25.34 -11.11 -2.60
N GLU A 168 26.33 -10.21 -2.63
CA GLU A 168 26.95 -9.74 -3.87
C GLU A 168 27.49 -10.90 -4.71
N GLY A 169 27.23 -10.83 -6.02
CA GLY A 169 27.64 -11.85 -6.97
C GLY A 169 26.62 -12.96 -7.19
N ASP A 170 25.61 -13.12 -6.34
CA ASP A 170 24.54 -14.10 -6.58
C ASP A 170 23.69 -13.72 -7.79
N THR A 171 23.15 -14.73 -8.47
CA THR A 171 22.30 -14.55 -9.66
C THR A 171 20.83 -14.66 -9.29
N VAL A 172 20.05 -13.69 -9.75
CA VAL A 172 18.60 -13.67 -9.61
C VAL A 172 17.96 -14.23 -10.88
N VAL A 173 17.17 -15.29 -10.73
CA VAL A 173 16.42 -15.89 -11.82
C VAL A 173 15.01 -15.33 -11.78
N PHE A 174 14.57 -14.72 -12.88
CA PHE A 174 13.25 -14.13 -13.03
C PHE A 174 12.30 -15.07 -13.74
N SER A 175 11.03 -15.08 -13.32
CA SER A 175 9.93 -15.59 -14.13
C SER A 175 9.57 -14.61 -15.25
N ASP A 176 8.80 -15.08 -16.24
CA ASP A 176 8.43 -14.29 -17.41
C ASP A 176 7.62 -13.03 -17.04
N GLU A 177 6.87 -13.06 -15.94
CA GLU A 177 6.14 -11.91 -15.38
C GLU A 177 7.02 -10.68 -15.17
N VAL A 178 8.28 -10.87 -14.75
CA VAL A 178 9.22 -9.76 -14.51
C VAL A 178 9.67 -9.12 -15.82
N LEU A 179 9.75 -9.90 -16.90
CA LEU A 179 10.27 -9.46 -18.19
C LEU A 179 9.20 -8.88 -19.11
N ARG A 180 7.92 -8.93 -18.73
CA ARG A 180 6.85 -8.35 -19.54
C ARG A 180 7.06 -6.84 -19.73
N PRO A 181 6.97 -6.33 -20.98
CA PRO A 181 6.95 -4.90 -21.24
C PRO A 181 5.77 -4.23 -20.54
N GLN A 182 5.89 -2.93 -20.25
CA GLN A 182 4.73 -2.17 -19.80
C GLN A 182 3.74 -2.02 -20.97
N PRO A 183 2.42 -2.12 -20.72
CA PRO A 183 1.41 -1.80 -21.72
C PRO A 183 1.46 -0.32 -22.14
#